data_AF-A0A3D2HFN5-F1
#
_entry.id   AF-A0A3D2HFN5-F1
#
_cell.length_a   1.000
_cell.length_b   1.000
_cell.length_c   1.000
_cell.angle_alpha   90.00
_cell.angle_beta   90.00
_cell.angle_gamma   90.00
#
_symmetry.space_group_name_H-M   'P 1'
#
loop_
_entity.id
_entity.type
_entity.pdbx_description
1 polymer ?
#
loop_
_entity_poly.entity_id
_entity_poly.type
_entity_poly.pdbx_seq_one_letter_code
_entity_poly.pdbx_strand_id
1 'polypeptide(L)'
;MDPLTANQSVKDFDLKPKDLCAYLDRYVVKQTEAKKVLSVAICDHYNHVRQCLQYPDRQDRLYYKQNILVLGPTGVGKTYLIRNIAKRIGVPFLKADATKFSETGYMGGDVEDLVRDLVKSANGDVDWAQYGIIYV
;
A
#
# COMPACT_ATOMS: atom_id res chain seq x y z
N MET A 1 9.50 -11.64 10.53
CA MET A 1 10.49 -10.72 9.94
C MET A 1 10.97 -9.83 11.05
N ASP A 2 12.27 -9.65 11.19
CA ASP A 2 12.86 -8.78 12.20
C ASP A 2 12.43 -7.31 11.93
N PRO A 3 12.10 -6.49 12.95
CA PRO A 3 11.70 -5.09 12.77
C PRO A 3 12.76 -4.26 12.02
N LEU A 4 14.04 -4.60 12.24
CA LEU A 4 15.18 -3.96 11.57
C LEU A 4 15.20 -4.20 10.05
N THR A 5 14.76 -5.38 9.59
CA THR A 5 14.70 -5.72 8.15
C THR A 5 13.53 -5.04 7.43
N ALA A 6 12.47 -4.70 8.18
CA ALA A 6 11.23 -4.17 7.63
C ALA A 6 11.43 -2.72 7.13
N ASN A 7 11.96 -1.85 8.00
CA ASN A 7 12.32 -0.48 7.61
C ASN A 7 13.35 -0.40 6.47
N GLN A 8 14.13 -1.46 6.25
CA GLN A 8 15.14 -1.51 5.22
C GLN A 8 14.53 -1.66 3.81
N SER A 9 13.39 -2.35 3.66
CA SER A 9 12.79 -2.57 2.33
C SER A 9 12.30 -1.27 1.66
N VAL A 10 11.82 -0.32 2.46
CA VAL A 10 11.36 1.00 1.98
C VAL A 10 12.56 1.94 1.74
N LYS A 11 13.56 1.91 2.63
CA LYS A 11 14.79 2.71 2.48
C LYS A 11 15.57 2.33 1.23
N ASP A 12 15.60 1.05 0.90
CA ASP A 12 16.33 0.51 -0.27
C ASP A 12 15.40 0.29 -1.48
N PHE A 13 14.20 0.89 -1.48
CA PHE A 13 13.24 0.70 -2.56
C PHE A 13 13.80 1.15 -3.91
N ASP A 14 14.03 0.24 -4.85
CA ASP A 14 14.51 0.55 -6.21
C ASP A 14 13.72 -0.19 -7.31
N LEU A 15 12.50 -0.64 -6.98
CA LEU A 15 11.70 -1.43 -7.90
C LEU A 15 11.18 -0.57 -9.05
N LYS A 16 11.46 -0.97 -10.30
CA LYS A 16 10.92 -0.28 -11.48
C LYS A 16 9.49 -0.74 -11.75
N PRO A 17 8.63 0.11 -12.32
CA PRO A 17 7.25 -0.26 -12.65
C PRO A 17 7.14 -1.51 -13.54
N LYS A 18 8.09 -1.71 -14.46
CA LYS A 18 8.13 -2.90 -15.33
C LYS A 18 8.35 -4.18 -14.52
N ASP A 19 9.21 -4.13 -13.51
CA ASP A 19 9.55 -5.28 -12.66
C ASP A 19 8.37 -5.63 -11.73
N LEU A 20 7.67 -4.62 -11.22
CA LEU A 20 6.44 -4.83 -10.44
C LEU A 20 5.33 -5.42 -11.32
N CYS A 21 5.16 -4.93 -12.55
CA CYS A 21 4.19 -5.49 -13.49
C CYS A 21 4.50 -6.96 -13.81
N ALA A 22 5.76 -7.27 -14.14
CA ALA A 22 6.21 -8.64 -14.40
C ALA A 22 6.05 -9.55 -13.17
N TYR A 23 6.25 -9.02 -11.96
CA TYR A 23 5.93 -9.74 -10.74
C TYR A 23 4.45 -10.11 -10.68
N LEU A 24 3.56 -9.15 -10.92
CA LEU A 24 2.10 -9.32 -10.87
C LEU A 24 1.57 -10.24 -11.98
N ASP A 25 2.21 -10.26 -13.15
CA ASP A 25 1.87 -11.16 -14.26
C ASP A 25 1.92 -12.64 -13.87
N ARG A 26 2.75 -13.01 -12.89
CA ARG A 26 2.85 -14.38 -12.38
C ARG A 26 1.66 -14.81 -11.51
N TYR A 27 0.88 -13.85 -11.01
CA TYR A 27 -0.20 -14.11 -10.05
C TYR A 27 -1.58 -13.70 -10.58
N VAL A 28 -1.65 -12.67 -11.41
CA VAL A 28 -2.92 -12.15 -11.95
C VAL A 28 -2.88 -12.18 -13.48
N VAL A 29 -3.68 -13.06 -14.06
CA VAL A 29 -3.83 -13.22 -15.51
C VAL A 29 -4.68 -12.06 -16.08
N LYS A 30 -4.33 -11.56 -17.27
CA LYS A 30 -4.95 -10.37 -17.90
C LYS A 30 -4.80 -9.11 -17.04
N GLN A 31 -5.76 -8.18 -17.04
CA GLN A 31 -5.70 -6.93 -16.25
C GLN A 31 -4.45 -6.07 -16.52
N THR A 32 -3.97 -6.05 -17.77
CA THR A 32 -2.70 -5.40 -18.16
C THR A 32 -2.68 -3.93 -17.80
N GLU A 33 -3.76 -3.19 -18.10
CA GLU A 33 -3.86 -1.76 -17.77
C GLU A 33 -3.85 -1.52 -16.27
N ALA A 34 -4.62 -2.28 -15.49
CA ALA A 34 -4.64 -2.15 -14.04
C ALA A 34 -3.26 -2.42 -13.43
N LYS A 35 -2.55 -3.48 -13.87
CA LYS A 35 -1.19 -3.79 -13.41
C LYS A 35 -0.22 -2.67 -13.75
N LYS A 36 -0.29 -2.10 -14.95
CA LYS A 36 0.58 -0.99 -15.38
C LYS A 36 0.34 0.26 -14.54
N VAL A 37 -0.92 0.70 -14.40
CA VAL A 37 -1.28 1.90 -13.62
C VAL A 37 -0.87 1.74 -12.16
N LEU A 38 -1.20 0.60 -11.55
CA LEU A 38 -0.83 0.32 -10.16
C LEU A 38 0.67 0.28 -9.99
N SER A 39 1.41 -0.33 -10.92
CA SER A 39 2.86 -0.40 -10.83
C SER A 39 3.51 0.97 -10.90
N VAL A 40 3.01 1.88 -11.74
CA VAL A 40 3.53 3.25 -11.83
C VAL A 40 3.23 4.02 -10.55
N ALA A 41 1.97 4.08 -10.12
CA ALA A 41 1.55 4.86 -8.97
C ALA A 41 2.24 4.41 -7.67
N ILE A 42 2.37 3.10 -7.48
CA ILE A 42 3.01 2.54 -6.28
C ILE A 42 4.53 2.75 -6.30
N CYS A 43 5.19 2.52 -7.43
CA CYS A 43 6.63 2.81 -7.53
C CYS A 43 6.92 4.30 -7.35
N ASP A 44 6.07 5.19 -7.88
CA ASP A 44 6.21 6.63 -7.65
C ASP A 44 6.09 6.96 -6.15
N HIS A 45 5.07 6.42 -5.47
CA HIS A 45 4.87 6.60 -4.04
C HIS A 45 6.08 6.18 -3.21
N TYR A 46 6.57 4.95 -3.36
CA TYR A 46 7.69 4.47 -2.55
C TYR A 46 9.04 5.08 -2.94
N ASN A 47 9.22 5.52 -4.20
CA ASN A 47 10.38 6.33 -4.56
C ASN A 47 10.36 7.70 -3.87
N HIS A 48 9.19 8.33 -3.78
CA HIS A 48 9.03 9.57 -3.03
C HIS A 48 9.33 9.37 -1.55
N VAL A 49 8.77 8.33 -0.92
CA VAL A 49 9.06 7.97 0.48
C VAL A 49 10.56 7.76 0.70
N ARG A 50 11.23 7.00 -0.18
CA ARG A 50 12.70 6.82 -0.13
C ARG A 50 13.43 8.16 -0.19
N GLN A 51 13.03 9.07 -1.07
CA GLN A 51 13.66 10.39 -1.18
C GLN A 51 13.49 11.22 0.10
N CYS A 52 12.30 11.19 0.72
CA CYS A 52 12.05 11.88 1.99
C CYS A 52 12.93 11.33 3.12
N LEU A 53 13.19 10.01 3.14
CA LEU A 53 14.07 9.37 4.11
C LEU A 53 15.55 9.69 3.87
N GLN A 54 15.97 9.81 2.61
CA GLN A 54 17.36 10.14 2.25
C GLN A 54 17.70 11.61 2.43
N TYR A 55 16.73 12.51 2.22
CA TYR A 55 16.93 13.96 2.27
C TYR A 55 15.85 14.65 3.14
N PRO A 56 15.91 14.50 4.48
CA PRO A 56 14.91 15.05 5.39
C PRO A 56 14.74 16.57 5.27
N ASP A 57 15.83 17.29 5.00
CA ASP A 57 15.84 18.76 4.91
C ASP A 57 15.29 19.30 3.58
N ARG A 58 14.93 18.43 2.63
CA ARG A 58 14.39 18.80 1.30
C ARG A 58 12.89 18.52 1.16
N GLN A 59 12.15 18.54 2.26
CA GLN A 59 10.70 18.26 2.28
C GLN A 59 9.84 19.30 1.52
N ASP A 60 10.42 20.36 0.95
CA ASP A 60 9.72 21.43 0.22
C ASP A 60 9.10 21.03 -1.13
N ARG A 61 9.20 19.78 -1.57
CA ARG A 61 8.46 19.35 -2.77
C ARG A 61 6.99 19.13 -2.42
N LEU A 62 6.12 19.92 -3.04
CA LEU A 62 4.67 19.73 -3.09
C LEU A 62 4.36 18.31 -3.62
N TYR A 63 4.26 17.32 -2.74
CA TYR A 63 3.90 15.95 -3.07
C TYR A 63 2.48 15.69 -2.60
N TYR A 64 1.61 15.38 -3.55
CA TYR A 64 0.26 14.96 -3.25
C TYR A 64 0.19 13.44 -3.35
N LYS A 65 -0.12 12.78 -2.24
CA LYS A 65 -0.30 11.31 -2.23
C LYS A 65 -1.44 10.93 -3.16
N GLN A 66 -1.13 10.12 -4.17
CA GLN A 66 -2.11 9.61 -5.12
C GLN A 66 -2.77 8.34 -4.57
N ASN A 67 -3.92 8.49 -3.93
CA ASN A 67 -4.77 7.34 -3.58
C ASN A 67 -5.40 6.77 -4.86
N ILE A 68 -5.64 5.45 -4.88
CA ILE A 68 -6.05 4.73 -6.09
C ILE A 68 -7.46 4.16 -5.91
N LEU A 69 -8.33 4.45 -6.88
CA LEU A 69 -9.65 3.82 -7.00
C LEU A 69 -9.58 2.68 -8.02
N VAL A 70 -9.91 1.45 -7.60
CA VAL A 70 -9.89 0.27 -8.48
C VAL A 70 -11.32 -0.18 -8.79
N LEU A 71 -11.75 0.05 -10.02
CA LEU A 71 -13.08 -0.34 -10.51
C LEU A 71 -13.04 -1.69 -11.24
N GLY A 72 -14.08 -2.50 -11.05
CA GLY A 72 -14.28 -3.73 -11.82
C GLY A 72 -15.25 -4.71 -11.16
N PRO A 73 -15.67 -5.77 -11.86
CA PRO A 73 -16.61 -6.77 -11.33
C PRO A 73 -16.08 -7.51 -10.09
N THR A 74 -16.97 -8.16 -9.35
CA THR A 74 -16.55 -9.06 -8.26
C THR A 74 -15.78 -10.26 -8.82
N GLY A 75 -14.87 -10.84 -8.04
CA GLY A 75 -14.12 -12.04 -8.43
C GLY A 75 -12.97 -11.86 -9.43
N VAL A 76 -12.74 -10.67 -10.01
CA VAL A 76 -11.67 -10.44 -11.01
C VAL A 76 -10.26 -10.27 -10.46
N GLY A 77 -10.07 -10.45 -9.15
CA GLY A 77 -8.75 -10.42 -8.51
C GLY A 77 -8.26 -9.06 -7.99
N LYS A 78 -9.12 -8.02 -7.89
CA LYS A 78 -8.75 -6.68 -7.38
C LYS A 78 -7.99 -6.74 -6.05
N THR A 79 -8.60 -7.33 -5.02
CA THR A 79 -7.99 -7.50 -3.69
C THR A 79 -6.71 -8.33 -3.74
N TYR A 80 -6.68 -9.38 -4.58
CA TYR A 80 -5.51 -10.25 -4.70
C TYR A 80 -4.32 -9.52 -5.34
N LEU A 81 -4.58 -8.64 -6.30
CA LEU A 81 -3.57 -7.82 -6.95
C LEU A 81 -2.93 -6.86 -5.94
N ILE A 82 -3.72 -6.11 -5.16
CA ILE A 82 -3.18 -5.18 -4.16
C ILE A 82 -2.42 -5.91 -3.05
N ARG A 83 -2.92 -7.06 -2.58
CA ARG A 83 -2.19 -7.90 -1.61
C ARG A 83 -0.82 -8.35 -2.14
N ASN A 84 -0.74 -8.73 -3.41
CA ASN A 84 0.52 -9.14 -4.04
C ASN A 84 1.50 -7.98 -4.18
N ILE A 85 1.01 -6.76 -4.43
CA ILE A 85 1.84 -5.54 -4.41
C ILE A 85 2.44 -5.35 -3.01
N ALA A 86 1.61 -5.35 -1.97
CA ALA A 86 2.09 -5.16 -0.59
C ALA A 86 3.13 -6.23 -0.20
N LYS A 87 2.90 -7.50 -0.60
CA LYS A 87 3.86 -8.58 -0.40
C LYS A 87 5.17 -8.38 -1.16
N ARG A 88 5.12 -7.86 -2.39
CA ARG A 88 6.32 -7.64 -3.22
C ARG A 88 7.23 -6.55 -2.66
N ILE A 89 6.62 -5.49 -2.13
CA ILE A 89 7.32 -4.38 -1.48
C ILE A 89 7.74 -4.81 -0.08
N GLY A 90 6.96 -5.71 0.52
CA GLY A 90 7.16 -6.20 1.87
C GLY A 90 6.81 -5.09 2.84
N VAL A 91 5.55 -4.64 2.83
CA VAL A 91 4.95 -3.63 3.73
C VAL A 91 3.68 -4.18 4.39
N PRO A 92 3.21 -3.62 5.52
CA PRO A 92 1.97 -4.03 6.15
C PRO A 92 0.78 -3.84 5.22
N PHE A 93 -0.19 -4.75 5.28
CA PHE A 93 -1.39 -4.72 4.43
C PHE A 93 -2.64 -4.96 5.25
N LEU A 94 -3.60 -4.04 5.13
CA LEU A 94 -4.93 -4.19 5.72
C LEU A 94 -5.99 -4.16 4.62
N LYS A 95 -6.91 -5.12 4.67
CA LYS A 95 -8.17 -5.08 3.92
C LYS A 95 -9.29 -4.62 4.87
N ALA A 96 -9.93 -3.51 4.53
CA ALA A 96 -11.11 -2.97 5.17
C ALA A 96 -12.37 -3.30 4.37
N ASP A 97 -13.54 -3.10 4.98
CA ASP A 97 -14.83 -3.12 4.29
C ASP A 97 -15.53 -1.79 4.58
N ALA A 98 -15.76 -0.99 3.53
CA ALA A 98 -16.40 0.32 3.64
C ALA A 98 -17.78 0.26 4.32
N THR A 99 -18.52 -0.84 4.18
CA THR A 99 -19.90 -0.96 4.70
C THR A 99 -19.97 -0.91 6.22
N LYS A 100 -18.86 -1.13 6.91
CA LYS A 100 -18.75 -1.05 8.37
C LYS A 100 -18.67 0.40 8.89
N PHE A 101 -18.36 1.35 8.01
CA PHE A 101 -18.20 2.77 8.35
C PHE A 101 -19.49 3.49 7.93
N SER A 102 -20.50 3.43 8.78
CA SER A 102 -21.74 4.19 8.60
C SER A 102 -21.69 5.51 9.36
N GLU A 103 -22.54 6.45 8.97
CA GLU A 103 -22.65 7.77 9.60
C GLU A 103 -22.87 7.68 11.12
N THR A 104 -22.33 8.67 11.82
CA THR A 104 -22.14 8.72 13.27
C THR A 104 -23.39 8.37 14.08
N GLY A 105 -23.27 7.39 14.98
CA GLY A 105 -24.06 7.40 16.21
C GLY A 105 -24.82 6.16 16.65
N TYR A 106 -24.68 4.97 16.03
CA TYR A 106 -25.38 3.80 16.62
C TYR A 106 -24.65 2.46 16.65
N MET A 107 -23.91 2.05 15.62
CA MET A 107 -22.92 0.94 15.66
C MET A 107 -22.15 0.95 14.35
N GLY A 108 -21.01 1.67 14.31
CA GLY A 108 -20.16 1.75 13.12
C GLY A 108 -18.70 1.60 13.55
N GLY A 109 -17.90 0.88 12.77
CA GLY A 109 -16.46 0.81 12.98
C GLY A 109 -15.85 2.20 12.84
N ASP A 110 -14.88 2.54 13.67
CA ASP A 110 -14.21 3.83 13.63
C ASP A 110 -13.12 3.80 12.54
N VAL A 111 -12.97 4.87 11.75
CA VAL A 111 -11.87 4.99 10.78
C VAL A 111 -10.52 4.86 11.50
N GLU A 112 -10.42 5.27 12.76
CA GLU A 112 -9.25 5.03 13.61
C GLU A 112 -8.93 3.54 13.78
N ASP A 113 -9.95 2.67 13.81
CA ASP A 113 -9.76 1.22 13.92
C ASP A 113 -9.00 0.66 12.72
N LEU A 114 -9.13 1.25 11.52
CA LEU A 114 -8.33 0.85 10.36
C LEU A 114 -6.84 1.09 10.59
N VAL A 115 -6.49 2.25 11.14
CA VAL A 115 -5.09 2.56 11.43
C VAL A 115 -4.58 1.66 12.55
N ARG A 116 -5.37 1.43 13.61
CA ARG A 116 -5.03 0.51 14.70
C ARG A 116 -4.82 -0.91 14.19
N ASP A 117 -5.69 -1.40 13.31
CA ASP A 117 -5.57 -2.73 12.73
C ASP A 117 -4.38 -2.86 11.76
N LEU A 118 -4.01 -1.79 11.06
CA LEU A 118 -2.78 -1.76 10.28
C LEU A 118 -1.55 -1.85 11.19
N VAL A 119 -1.52 -1.13 12.32
CA VAL A 119 -0.43 -1.23 13.32
C VAL A 119 -0.35 -2.63 13.92
N LYS A 120 -1.50 -3.28 14.21
CA LYS A 120 -1.50 -4.69 14.63
C LYS A 120 -0.91 -5.60 13.55
N SER A 121 -1.22 -5.36 12.27
CA SER A 121 -0.62 -6.10 11.15
C SER A 121 0.90 -5.88 11.00
N ALA A 122 1.41 -4.78 11.56
CA ALA A 122 2.82 -4.46 11.69
C ALA A 122 3.44 -4.96 13.02
N ASN A 123 2.76 -5.84 13.78
CA ASN A 123 3.18 -6.33 15.10
C ASN A 123 3.39 -5.21 16.14
N GLY A 124 2.64 -4.12 16.05
CA GLY A 124 2.75 -2.99 16.97
C GLY A 124 3.82 -1.95 16.58
N ASP A 125 4.57 -2.17 15.50
CA ASP A 125 5.56 -1.22 15.01
C ASP A 125 4.88 -0.08 14.23
N VAL A 126 4.79 1.09 14.86
CA VAL A 126 4.16 2.29 14.30
C VAL A 126 4.98 2.88 13.16
N ASP A 127 6.31 2.90 13.31
CA ASP A 127 7.22 3.40 12.28
C ASP A 127 7.14 2.55 11.03
N TRP A 128 6.87 1.26 11.18
CA TRP A 128 6.66 0.37 10.06
C TRP A 128 5.26 0.48 9.45
N ALA A 129 4.23 0.61 10.30
CA ALA A 129 2.85 0.75 9.88
C ALA A 129 2.60 1.97 8.98
N GLN A 130 3.37 3.06 9.17
CA GLN A 130 3.22 4.28 8.36
C GLN A 130 3.46 4.07 6.86
N TYR A 131 4.21 3.02 6.49
CA TYR A 131 4.47 2.65 5.09
C TYR A 131 3.48 1.62 4.52
N GLY A 132 2.49 1.21 5.33
CA GLY A 132 1.53 0.17 4.99
C GLY A 132 0.48 0.59 3.96
N ILE A 133 -0.19 -0.41 3.40
CA ILE A 133 -1.26 -0.26 2.41
C ILE A 133 -2.59 -0.61 3.06
N ILE A 134 -3.54 0.32 3.04
CA ILE A 134 -4.94 0.08 3.38
C ILE A 134 -5.72 -0.04 2.06
N TYR A 135 -6.38 -1.18 1.87
CA TYR A 135 -7.33 -1.40 0.79
C TYR A 135 -8.74 -1.44 1.36
N VAL A 136 -9.60 -0.53 0.90
CA VAL A 136 -11.01 -0.45 1.28
C VAL A 136 -11.89 -1.08 0.20
#